data_AF-A0A1L6MWZ2-F1
#
_entry.id   AF-A0A1L6MWZ2-F1
#
_cell.length_a   1.000
_cell.length_b   1.000
_cell.length_c   1.000
_cell.angle_alpha   90.00
_cell.angle_beta   90.00
_cell.angle_gamma   90.00
#
_symmetry.space_group_name_H-M   'P 1'
#
loop_
_entity.id
_entity.type
_entity.pdbx_description
1 polymer ?
#
loop_
_entity_poly.entity_id
_entity_poly.type
_entity_poly.pdbx_seq_one_letter_code
_entity_poly.pdbx_strand_id
1 'polypeptide(L)'
;MLSFEEAGLEEFSHSAAPDQLVSLTWAVEPMEVDHFLEVVKEGTAWLWDPSKEGEGDKWSFAGWGETLRLEVREDLSCEGERILMQAMEKRNPGHLEVPSLRLFGGFAFESDWDPSFPWKKFGCASFSVPRWSYGCCGAKAFLRMTVQGRDCQHRSSLLEEIGGVLKKITTSPFKIENRKLTFRKVEGETLEEWGQKIESILREISLGHFKKVVMACRSRLEAEMPLNGVDIVRRFKGRHGDRVRFLMQRGDFWFVGSTPELLVERREKWIRTDALAGSVVLDVDSRREDCEQRKQELLSSLKDREEHAFVVDWIKASLRPFCHKIDSPDVPFIRELKGLAHLWTPIVAECSQEVHVLELVHALHPTPAVCGIPREIARAWIAAHETSSRGWYAGPIGWFDAKGEGAFFVGIRSMLVHGRTVWVYTGAGILRGSEPEKEYKEIAAKQASLLMSVGDVQK
;
A
#
# COMPACT_ATOMS: atom_id res chain seq x y z
N MET A 1 -19.69 6.87 33.04
CA MET A 1 -18.39 7.50 32.75
C MET A 1 -17.34 6.45 33.03
N LEU A 2 -16.40 6.19 32.12
CA LEU A 2 -15.22 5.40 32.48
C LEU A 2 -14.48 6.15 33.59
N SER A 3 -14.13 5.44 34.66
CA SER A 3 -13.30 5.97 35.74
C SER A 3 -11.84 6.13 35.28
N PHE A 4 -11.09 6.94 36.04
CA PHE A 4 -9.67 7.21 35.77
C PHE A 4 -8.81 5.94 35.81
N GLU A 5 -9.10 5.03 36.74
CA GLU A 5 -8.46 3.72 36.84
C GLU A 5 -8.78 2.84 35.62
N GLU A 6 -10.04 2.81 35.17
CA GLU A 6 -10.46 2.03 33.99
C GLU A 6 -9.86 2.51 32.67
N ALA A 7 -9.51 3.80 32.58
CA ALA A 7 -8.82 4.37 31.43
C ALA A 7 -7.29 4.20 31.49
N GLY A 8 -6.72 3.76 32.62
CA GLY A 8 -5.29 3.52 32.79
C GLY A 8 -4.41 4.77 32.81
N LEU A 9 -5.00 5.96 32.92
CA LEU A 9 -4.31 7.25 32.77
C LEU A 9 -3.50 7.71 33.99
N GLU A 10 -3.74 7.14 35.18
CA GLU A 10 -3.13 7.63 36.43
C GLU A 10 -1.60 7.54 36.43
N GLU A 11 -1.03 6.42 35.96
CA GLU A 11 0.42 6.18 35.98
C GLU A 11 1.21 7.13 35.06
N PHE A 12 0.67 7.54 33.91
CA PHE A 12 1.44 8.27 32.89
C PHE A 12 1.61 9.76 33.15
N SER A 13 0.63 10.33 33.83
CA SER A 13 0.57 11.77 34.09
C SER A 13 1.75 12.32 34.90
N HIS A 14 2.53 11.45 35.54
CA HIS A 14 3.72 11.81 36.32
C HIS A 14 5.03 11.20 35.79
N SER A 15 4.97 10.30 34.80
CA SER A 15 6.14 9.52 34.35
C SER A 15 6.56 9.78 32.90
N ALA A 16 5.65 10.20 32.02
CA ALA A 16 5.94 10.38 30.60
C ALA A 16 6.63 11.72 30.32
N ALA A 17 7.72 11.72 29.56
CA ALA A 17 8.34 12.95 29.09
C ALA A 17 7.43 13.69 28.07
N PRO A 18 7.49 15.03 27.95
CA PRO A 18 6.56 15.81 27.13
C PRO A 18 6.40 15.36 25.67
N ASP A 19 7.49 14.89 25.03
CA ASP A 19 7.50 14.42 23.63
C ASP A 19 7.41 12.89 23.48
N GLN A 20 7.38 12.16 24.60
CA GLN A 20 7.28 10.70 24.59
C GLN A 20 5.88 10.27 24.16
N LEU A 21 5.78 9.25 23.31
CA LEU A 21 4.48 8.68 22.96
C LEU A 21 3.92 7.86 24.12
N VAL A 22 2.65 8.07 24.43
CA VAL A 22 1.88 7.29 25.40
C VAL A 22 0.72 6.64 24.67
N SER A 23 0.65 5.32 24.70
CA SER A 23 -0.37 4.54 24.01
C SER A 23 -1.22 3.75 24.99
N LEU A 24 -2.53 3.94 24.92
CA LEU A 24 -3.52 3.25 25.74
C LEU A 24 -4.34 2.33 24.85
N THR A 25 -4.40 1.05 25.19
CA THR A 25 -5.12 0.04 24.40
C THR A 25 -6.21 -0.64 25.20
N TRP A 26 -7.39 -0.79 24.59
CA TRP A 26 -8.57 -1.47 25.15
C TRP A 26 -9.00 -2.59 24.21
N ALA A 27 -9.39 -3.74 24.77
CA ALA A 27 -10.13 -4.74 24.02
C ALA A 27 -11.54 -4.22 23.72
N VAL A 28 -12.01 -4.45 22.50
CA VAL A 28 -13.35 -4.04 22.04
C VAL A 28 -13.97 -5.15 21.20
N GLU A 29 -15.29 -5.08 20.99
CA GLU A 29 -15.98 -6.00 20.09
C GLU A 29 -15.48 -5.84 18.65
N PRO A 30 -15.29 -6.95 17.91
CA PRO A 30 -14.83 -6.90 16.54
C PRO A 30 -15.90 -6.29 15.63
N MET A 31 -15.48 -5.30 14.87
CA MET A 31 -16.14 -4.72 13.70
C MET A 31 -15.18 -4.66 12.51
N GLU A 32 -15.75 -4.41 11.34
CA GLU A 32 -14.98 -4.15 10.13
C GLU A 32 -14.14 -2.87 10.27
N VAL A 33 -12.87 -2.92 9.83
CA VAL A 33 -11.97 -1.77 9.92
C VAL A 33 -12.46 -0.55 9.15
N ASP A 34 -13.18 -0.76 8.05
CA ASP A 34 -13.78 0.33 7.31
C ASP A 34 -15.05 0.87 7.98
N HIS A 35 -15.76 0.10 8.81
CA HIS A 35 -16.82 0.61 9.67
C HIS A 35 -16.24 1.59 10.71
N PHE A 36 -15.12 1.27 11.33
CA PHE A 36 -14.45 2.19 12.27
C PHE A 36 -14.20 3.57 11.65
N LEU A 37 -13.79 3.63 10.37
CA LEU A 37 -13.55 4.90 9.66
C LEU A 37 -14.81 5.74 9.41
N GLU A 38 -16.00 5.13 9.47
CA GLU A 38 -17.28 5.82 9.32
C GLU A 38 -17.77 6.41 10.64
N VAL A 39 -17.36 5.81 11.76
CA VAL A 39 -17.86 6.14 13.09
C VAL A 39 -17.04 7.24 13.74
N VAL A 40 -15.71 7.17 13.59
CA VAL A 40 -14.77 8.20 14.03
C VAL A 40 -14.36 8.95 12.77
N LYS A 41 -14.54 10.28 12.69
CA LYS A 41 -14.24 11.09 11.49
C LYS A 41 -13.45 12.35 11.84
N GLU A 42 -12.37 12.18 12.58
CA GLU A 42 -11.63 13.31 13.18
C GLU A 42 -10.17 13.28 12.74
N GLY A 43 -9.79 14.23 11.87
CA GLY A 43 -8.40 14.41 11.44
C GLY A 43 -8.03 13.65 10.16
N THR A 44 -6.88 12.99 10.15
CA THR A 44 -6.33 12.30 8.99
C THR A 44 -6.65 10.80 9.06
N ALA A 45 -7.30 10.26 8.04
CA ALA A 45 -7.65 8.85 7.99
C ALA A 45 -6.56 7.98 7.33
N TRP A 46 -6.48 6.73 7.76
CA TRP A 46 -5.68 5.70 7.10
C TRP A 46 -6.31 4.33 7.30
N LEU A 47 -5.97 3.40 6.41
CA LEU A 47 -6.42 2.01 6.43
C LEU A 47 -5.30 1.13 5.91
N TRP A 48 -5.08 0.01 6.59
CA TRP A 48 -4.24 -1.09 6.14
C TRP A 48 -4.97 -2.40 6.38
N ASP A 49 -5.47 -3.02 5.32
CA ASP A 49 -6.28 -4.22 5.42
C ASP A 49 -5.71 -5.33 4.52
N PRO A 50 -4.90 -6.23 5.10
CA PRO A 50 -4.39 -7.40 4.42
C PRO A 50 -5.32 -8.61 4.52
N SER A 51 -6.50 -8.47 5.14
CA SER A 51 -7.41 -9.59 5.32
C SER A 51 -7.92 -10.09 3.97
N LYS A 52 -7.96 -11.41 3.83
CA LYS A 52 -8.73 -12.06 2.79
C LYS A 52 -10.05 -12.50 3.40
N GLU A 53 -11.13 -12.45 2.62
CA GLU A 53 -12.39 -13.05 3.05
C GLU A 53 -12.17 -14.53 3.42
N GLY A 54 -12.38 -14.86 4.70
CA GLY A 54 -12.21 -16.21 5.23
C GLY A 54 -10.83 -16.57 5.81
N GLU A 55 -9.81 -15.69 5.75
CA GLU A 55 -8.52 -15.91 6.44
C GLU A 55 -8.44 -15.05 7.72
N GLY A 56 -8.41 -15.70 8.89
CA GLY A 56 -8.50 -15.04 10.21
C GLY A 56 -7.18 -14.68 10.89
N ASP A 57 -6.04 -14.81 10.22
CA ASP A 57 -4.71 -14.78 10.90
C ASP A 57 -3.95 -13.45 10.75
N LYS A 58 -4.45 -12.51 9.94
CA LYS A 58 -3.80 -11.21 9.71
C LYS A 58 -4.59 -10.07 10.34
N TRP A 59 -3.86 -9.19 11.02
CA TRP A 59 -4.42 -7.98 11.57
C TRP A 59 -4.69 -6.95 10.48
N SER A 60 -5.92 -6.46 10.47
CA SER A 60 -6.35 -5.28 9.71
C SER A 60 -6.41 -4.08 10.63
N PHE A 61 -6.13 -2.91 10.10
CA PHE A 61 -6.02 -1.67 10.85
C PHE A 61 -6.73 -0.52 10.15
N ALA A 62 -7.30 0.36 10.95
CA ALA A 62 -7.81 1.65 10.53
C ALA A 62 -7.52 2.67 11.62
N GLY A 63 -7.46 3.95 11.25
CA GLY A 63 -7.29 4.98 12.25
C GLY A 63 -7.58 6.38 11.77
N TRP A 64 -7.60 7.28 12.74
CA TRP A 64 -7.92 8.69 12.57
C TRP A 64 -7.02 9.57 13.41
N GLY A 65 -6.80 10.78 12.92
CA GLY A 65 -5.90 11.74 13.54
C GLY A 65 -4.44 11.30 13.47
N GLU A 66 -3.58 12.21 13.90
CA GLU A 66 -2.14 12.01 13.84
C GLU A 66 -1.53 12.59 15.10
N THR A 67 -0.79 11.77 15.83
CA THR A 67 -0.06 12.17 17.04
C THR A 67 1.37 12.53 16.71
N LEU A 68 1.93 11.85 15.71
CA LEU A 68 3.26 12.12 15.19
C LEU A 68 3.27 11.87 13.68
N ARG A 69 3.96 12.74 12.95
CA ARG A 69 4.37 12.50 11.57
C ARG A 69 5.88 12.61 11.44
N LEU A 70 6.47 11.64 10.77
CA LEU A 70 7.86 11.68 10.33
C LEU A 70 7.86 11.91 8.81
N GLU A 71 8.49 12.99 8.37
CA GLU A 71 8.75 13.27 6.96
C GLU A 71 10.26 13.34 6.78
N VAL A 72 10.81 12.38 6.05
CA VAL A 72 12.27 12.15 6.00
C VAL A 72 12.72 12.02 4.54
N ARG A 73 13.91 12.53 4.24
CA ARG A 73 14.59 12.35 2.94
C ARG A 73 15.66 11.26 2.96
N GLU A 74 16.17 10.94 4.15
CA GLU A 74 17.26 9.99 4.38
C GLU A 74 16.80 8.84 5.29
N ASP A 75 17.44 8.63 6.44
CA ASP A 75 17.27 7.45 7.27
C ASP A 75 16.11 7.57 8.27
N LEU A 76 14.96 7.01 7.89
CA LEU A 76 13.78 6.89 8.73
C LEU A 76 13.90 5.76 9.78
N SER A 77 14.77 4.77 9.57
CA SER A 77 14.80 3.54 10.39
C SER A 77 15.20 3.84 11.83
N CYS A 78 16.37 4.44 12.04
CA CYS A 78 16.89 4.76 13.36
C CYS A 78 15.97 5.71 14.16
N GLU A 79 15.43 6.74 13.50
CA GLU A 79 14.55 7.71 14.17
C GLU A 79 13.19 7.09 14.55
N GLY A 80 12.56 6.39 13.60
CA GLY A 80 11.27 5.75 13.81
C GLY A 80 11.32 4.67 14.88
N GLU A 81 12.33 3.79 14.84
CA GLU A 81 12.54 2.76 15.86
C GLU A 81 12.75 3.37 17.24
N ARG A 82 13.64 4.35 17.37
CA ARG A 82 13.93 5.00 18.65
C ARG A 82 12.67 5.59 19.27
N ILE A 83 11.85 6.27 18.47
CA ILE A 83 10.59 6.87 18.94
C ILE A 83 9.62 5.79 19.41
N LEU A 84 9.47 4.69 18.66
CA LEU A 84 8.57 3.60 19.02
C LEU A 84 9.07 2.81 20.24
N MET A 85 10.38 2.54 20.36
CA MET A 85 10.98 1.88 21.53
C MET A 85 10.84 2.71 22.81
N GLN A 86 10.83 4.03 22.69
CA GLN A 86 10.61 4.93 23.81
C GLN A 86 9.13 5.11 24.15
N ALA A 87 8.19 4.59 23.35
CA ALA A 87 6.77 4.73 23.63
C ALA A 87 6.37 3.96 24.90
N MET A 88 5.57 4.59 25.75
CA MET A 88 4.94 3.93 26.90
C MET A 88 3.62 3.29 26.45
N GLU A 89 3.55 1.95 26.43
CA GLU A 89 2.32 1.23 26.07
C GLU A 89 1.61 0.66 27.31
N LYS A 90 0.34 1.04 27.53
CA LYS A 90 -0.56 0.40 28.51
C LYS A 90 -1.66 -0.38 27.84
N ARG A 91 -1.99 -1.51 28.44
CA ARG A 91 -3.11 -2.36 28.05
C ARG A 91 -4.09 -2.40 29.22
N ASN A 92 -5.26 -1.81 29.03
CA ASN A 92 -6.35 -1.80 30.02
C ASN A 92 -7.12 -3.14 29.96
N PRO A 93 -7.73 -3.57 31.08
CA PRO A 93 -7.71 -4.97 31.49
C PRO A 93 -8.35 -5.94 30.51
N GLY A 94 -7.66 -7.08 30.34
CA GLY A 94 -7.94 -8.13 29.37
C GLY A 94 -6.62 -8.53 28.70
N HIS A 95 -6.12 -9.74 28.96
CA HIS A 95 -4.94 -10.26 28.27
C HIS A 95 -5.27 -10.51 26.79
N LEU A 96 -5.29 -9.44 25.98
CA LEU A 96 -5.33 -9.54 24.54
C LEU A 96 -3.92 -9.33 24.01
N GLU A 97 -3.39 -10.37 23.37
CA GLU A 97 -2.16 -10.26 22.59
C GLU A 97 -2.47 -9.43 21.34
N VAL A 98 -2.08 -8.15 21.39
CA VAL A 98 -2.26 -7.17 20.33
C VAL A 98 -0.91 -6.76 19.75
N PRO A 99 -0.87 -6.36 18.47
CA PRO A 99 0.31 -5.77 17.85
C PRO A 99 0.87 -4.59 18.65
N SER A 100 2.18 -4.42 18.65
CA SER A 100 2.91 -3.23 19.12
C SER A 100 2.45 -1.96 18.41
N LEU A 101 2.88 -0.80 18.93
CA LEU A 101 2.71 0.46 18.21
C LEU A 101 3.44 0.44 16.85
N ARG A 102 2.81 1.02 15.82
CA ARG A 102 3.29 0.99 14.44
C ARG A 102 3.27 2.36 13.81
N LEU A 103 4.22 2.59 12.93
CA LEU A 103 4.24 3.70 11.99
C LEU A 103 3.65 3.23 10.66
N PHE A 104 2.66 3.96 10.13
CA PHE A 104 2.03 3.67 8.84
C PHE A 104 2.37 4.75 7.83
N GLY A 105 2.73 4.36 6.61
CA GLY A 105 3.22 5.32 5.63
C GLY A 105 3.67 4.70 4.32
N GLY A 106 4.55 5.43 3.65
CA GLY A 106 5.10 5.01 2.38
C GLY A 106 6.17 5.95 1.87
N PHE A 107 6.67 5.61 0.70
CA PHE A 107 7.74 6.31 0.01
C PHE A 107 7.30 6.65 -1.42
N ALA A 108 7.83 7.74 -1.94
CA ALA A 108 7.78 8.05 -3.35
C ALA A 108 8.59 7.02 -4.15
N PHE A 109 8.22 6.84 -5.42
CA PHE A 109 8.92 5.97 -6.35
C PHE A 109 10.40 6.40 -6.52
N GLU A 110 10.67 7.70 -6.56
CA GLU A 110 12.01 8.28 -6.62
C GLU A 110 12.42 8.84 -5.26
N SER A 111 13.64 8.52 -4.80
CA SER A 111 14.20 9.00 -3.53
C SER A 111 14.52 10.49 -3.55
N ASP A 112 15.03 10.99 -4.68
CA ASP A 112 15.57 12.35 -4.82
C ASP A 112 14.53 13.32 -5.43
N TRP A 113 13.27 12.97 -5.27
CA TRP A 113 12.13 13.69 -5.84
C TRP A 113 11.86 15.00 -5.10
N ASP A 114 11.52 16.06 -5.84
CA ASP A 114 10.94 17.28 -5.26
C ASP A 114 9.41 17.22 -5.30
N PRO A 115 8.71 17.18 -4.15
CA PRO A 115 7.27 17.00 -4.11
C PRO A 115 6.46 18.08 -4.85
N SER A 116 5.93 17.71 -6.01
CA SER A 116 5.11 18.58 -6.86
C SER A 116 3.65 18.14 -6.89
N PHE A 117 2.76 19.01 -7.38
CA PHE A 117 1.34 18.68 -7.54
C PHE A 117 1.18 17.49 -8.53
N PRO A 118 0.32 16.49 -8.25
CA PRO A 118 -0.64 16.43 -7.14
C PRO A 118 -0.12 15.81 -5.84
N TRP A 119 1.14 15.36 -5.79
CA TRP A 119 1.70 14.60 -4.67
C TRP A 119 2.35 15.43 -3.56
N LYS A 120 2.38 16.76 -3.68
CA LYS A 120 3.07 17.69 -2.75
C LYS A 120 2.81 17.40 -1.26
N LYS A 121 1.61 16.92 -0.89
CA LYS A 121 1.22 16.64 0.51
C LYS A 121 1.78 15.33 1.08
N PHE A 122 2.34 14.45 0.24
CA PHE A 122 2.83 13.13 0.64
C PHE A 122 4.33 13.10 0.92
N GLY A 123 5.12 13.98 0.30
CA GLY A 123 6.58 14.00 0.47
C GLY A 123 7.28 12.75 -0.07
N CYS A 124 8.61 12.69 0.07
CA CYS A 124 9.42 11.56 -0.39
C CYS A 124 9.25 10.32 0.49
N ALA A 125 9.15 10.49 1.80
CA ALA A 125 8.77 9.46 2.75
C ALA A 125 7.92 10.12 3.84
N SER A 126 6.77 9.53 4.17
CA SER A 126 5.90 10.07 5.23
C SER A 126 5.25 8.94 6.02
N PHE A 127 5.49 8.92 7.32
CA PHE A 127 4.96 7.92 8.23
C PHE A 127 4.29 8.57 9.44
N SER A 128 3.17 8.01 9.86
CA SER A 128 2.34 8.59 10.90
C SER A 128 2.09 7.58 12.02
N VAL A 129 2.16 8.06 13.26
CA VAL A 129 1.53 7.38 14.40
C VAL A 129 0.12 7.94 14.56
N PRO A 130 -0.92 7.12 14.36
CA PRO A 130 -2.29 7.56 14.47
C PRO A 130 -2.65 7.97 15.90
N ARG A 131 -3.52 8.98 16.03
CA ARG A 131 -4.12 9.29 17.33
C ARG A 131 -5.03 8.17 17.79
N TRP A 132 -5.94 7.75 16.92
CA TRP A 132 -6.79 6.58 17.13
C TRP A 132 -6.41 5.48 16.15
N SER A 133 -6.22 4.27 16.67
CA SER A 133 -6.03 3.05 15.88
C SER A 133 -7.02 2.00 16.34
N TYR A 134 -7.74 1.42 15.40
CA TYR A 134 -8.54 0.23 15.59
C TYR A 134 -7.89 -0.91 14.84
N GLY A 135 -7.75 -2.07 15.47
CA GLY A 135 -7.23 -3.28 14.84
C GLY A 135 -8.12 -4.47 15.09
N CYS A 136 -8.29 -5.34 14.09
CA CYS A 136 -9.03 -6.60 14.23
C CYS A 136 -8.34 -7.76 13.51
N CYS A 137 -8.53 -8.97 14.06
CA CYS A 137 -8.00 -10.22 13.54
C CYS A 137 -8.94 -11.36 14.00
N GLY A 138 -9.80 -11.85 13.09
CA GLY A 138 -10.86 -12.79 13.44
C GLY A 138 -11.78 -12.23 14.54
N ALA A 139 -11.90 -12.96 15.65
CA ALA A 139 -12.71 -12.56 16.81
C ALA A 139 -11.99 -11.58 17.77
N LYS A 140 -10.72 -11.25 17.51
CA LYS A 140 -9.93 -10.34 18.35
C LYS A 140 -10.00 -8.92 17.79
N ALA A 141 -10.27 -7.93 18.63
CA ALA A 141 -10.18 -6.53 18.24
C ALA A 141 -9.71 -5.64 19.40
N PHE A 142 -9.07 -4.53 19.05
CA PHE A 142 -8.63 -3.52 19.99
C PHE A 142 -8.88 -2.12 19.46
N LEU A 143 -9.09 -1.19 20.39
CA LEU A 143 -9.03 0.24 20.17
C LEU A 143 -7.82 0.78 20.91
N ARG A 144 -7.06 1.67 20.27
CA ARG A 144 -5.87 2.29 20.82
C ARG A 144 -5.91 3.79 20.62
N MET A 145 -5.63 4.53 21.68
CA MET A 145 -5.35 5.96 21.62
C MET A 145 -3.87 6.19 21.86
N THR A 146 -3.21 6.98 21.02
CA THR A 146 -1.83 7.40 21.21
C THR A 146 -1.77 8.91 21.33
N VAL A 147 -1.08 9.42 22.34
CA VAL A 147 -0.93 10.84 22.63
C VAL A 147 0.53 11.14 22.95
N GLN A 148 0.90 12.42 23.06
CA GLN A 148 2.21 12.80 23.59
C GLN A 148 2.13 12.96 25.11
N GLY A 149 3.24 12.76 25.82
CA GLY A 149 3.26 12.81 27.29
C GLY A 149 2.77 14.14 27.86
N ARG A 150 2.98 15.25 27.14
CA ARG A 150 2.40 16.56 27.49
C ARG A 150 0.87 16.55 27.54
N ASP A 151 0.20 15.79 26.67
CA ASP A 151 -1.25 15.72 26.59
C ASP A 151 -1.84 15.01 27.81
N CYS A 152 -1.06 14.15 28.47
CA CYS A 152 -1.47 13.44 29.69
C CYS A 152 -1.74 14.38 30.88
N GLN A 153 -1.32 15.65 30.81
CA GLN A 153 -1.67 16.67 31.80
C GLN A 153 -3.16 17.08 31.70
N HIS A 154 -3.78 16.95 30.52
CA HIS A 154 -5.17 17.32 30.25
C HIS A 154 -6.14 16.14 30.40
N ARG A 155 -6.06 15.45 31.56
CA ARG A 155 -6.75 14.16 31.80
C ARG A 155 -8.25 14.18 31.50
N SER A 156 -8.97 15.21 31.94
CA SER A 156 -10.43 15.28 31.75
C SER A 156 -10.84 15.33 30.28
N SER A 157 -10.07 16.03 29.44
CA SER A 157 -10.31 16.10 28.00
C SER A 157 -10.04 14.77 27.32
N LEU A 158 -8.95 14.07 27.71
CA LEU A 158 -8.66 12.73 27.20
C LEU A 158 -9.75 11.72 27.57
N LEU A 159 -10.27 11.75 28.80
CA LEU A 159 -11.36 10.88 29.22
C LEU A 159 -12.66 11.13 28.47
N GLU A 160 -12.99 12.40 28.22
CA GLU A 160 -14.15 12.77 27.43
C GLU A 160 -14.04 12.27 25.99
N GLU A 161 -12.86 12.41 25.38
CA GLU A 161 -12.59 11.90 24.04
C GLU A 161 -12.68 10.37 23.98
N ILE A 162 -12.02 9.66 24.90
CA ILE A 162 -12.07 8.19 25.00
C ILE A 162 -13.52 7.72 25.16
N GLY A 163 -14.25 8.31 26.11
CA GLY A 163 -15.65 7.97 26.36
C GLY A 163 -16.53 8.24 25.14
N GLY A 164 -16.27 9.34 24.42
CA GLY A 164 -16.95 9.70 23.19
C GLY A 164 -16.72 8.68 22.08
N VAL A 165 -15.46 8.30 21.82
CA VAL A 165 -15.12 7.31 20.79
C VAL A 165 -15.68 5.93 21.14
N LEU A 166 -15.48 5.44 22.37
CA LEU A 166 -16.03 4.16 22.83
C LEU A 166 -17.56 4.11 22.69
N LYS A 167 -18.25 5.20 23.04
CA LYS A 167 -19.71 5.30 22.83
C LYS A 167 -20.07 5.29 21.35
N LYS A 168 -19.35 6.03 20.50
CA LYS A 168 -19.60 6.05 19.05
C LYS A 168 -19.46 4.64 18.45
N ILE A 169 -18.41 3.89 18.78
CA ILE A 169 -18.17 2.55 18.22
C ILE A 169 -19.15 1.49 18.72
N THR A 170 -19.74 1.66 19.90
CA THR A 170 -20.72 0.72 20.46
C THR A 170 -22.16 1.01 20.05
N THR A 171 -22.50 2.27 19.74
CA THR A 171 -23.90 2.68 19.51
C THR A 171 -24.22 3.08 18.07
N SER A 172 -23.20 3.39 17.26
CA SER A 172 -23.44 3.85 15.88
C SER A 172 -23.87 2.69 14.99
N PRO A 173 -25.06 2.74 14.38
CA PRO A 173 -25.43 1.75 13.39
C PRO A 173 -24.56 1.92 12.15
N PHE A 174 -24.04 0.83 11.63
CA PHE A 174 -23.33 0.86 10.36
C PHE A 174 -24.31 1.21 9.23
N LYS A 175 -24.10 2.35 8.59
CA LYS A 175 -24.85 2.76 7.40
C LYS A 175 -23.90 2.94 6.23
N ILE A 176 -24.09 2.14 5.19
CA ILE A 176 -23.37 2.30 3.93
C ILE A 176 -24.22 3.16 3.00
N GLU A 177 -23.70 4.32 2.62
CA GLU A 177 -24.24 5.04 1.47
C GLU A 177 -23.72 4.39 0.17
N ASN A 178 -24.54 3.51 -0.42
CA ASN A 178 -24.27 2.92 -1.74
C ASN A 178 -24.58 3.92 -2.86
N ARG A 179 -23.83 5.02 -2.91
CA ARG A 179 -23.87 5.96 -4.04
C ARG A 179 -23.09 5.38 -5.22
N LYS A 180 -23.67 5.46 -6.41
CA LYS A 180 -22.96 5.16 -7.64
C LYS A 180 -21.90 6.24 -7.87
N LEU A 181 -20.65 5.85 -8.08
CA LEU A 181 -19.59 6.77 -8.50
C LEU A 181 -19.50 6.74 -10.02
N THR A 182 -19.52 7.91 -10.64
CA THR A 182 -19.35 8.10 -12.08
C THR A 182 -18.13 8.96 -12.33
N PHE A 183 -17.33 8.55 -13.32
CA PHE A 183 -16.11 9.26 -13.69
C PHE A 183 -16.14 9.63 -15.17
N ARG A 184 -15.74 10.85 -15.48
CA ARG A 184 -15.45 11.31 -16.85
C ARG A 184 -13.95 11.47 -17.00
N LYS A 185 -13.35 10.82 -17.99
CA LYS A 185 -11.92 11.01 -18.31
C LYS A 185 -11.75 12.40 -18.94
N VAL A 186 -10.87 13.22 -18.37
CA VAL A 186 -10.60 14.59 -18.81
C VAL A 186 -9.24 14.69 -19.48
N GLU A 187 -8.27 13.92 -19.01
CA GLU A 187 -6.95 13.82 -19.61
C GLU A 187 -6.45 12.38 -19.57
N GLY A 188 -5.63 12.03 -20.55
CA GLY A 188 -4.84 10.81 -20.59
C GLY A 188 -4.13 10.69 -21.92
N GLU A 189 -3.13 9.82 -21.96
CA GLU A 189 -2.31 9.65 -23.15
C GLU A 189 -3.11 8.98 -24.28
N THR A 190 -2.89 9.47 -25.49
CA THR A 190 -3.42 8.89 -26.73
C THR A 190 -2.57 7.70 -27.17
N LEU A 191 -3.11 6.87 -28.07
CA LEU A 191 -2.35 5.77 -28.69
C LEU A 191 -1.10 6.28 -29.42
N GLU A 192 -1.17 7.45 -30.07
CA GLU A 192 -0.07 8.03 -30.81
C GLU A 192 1.07 8.47 -29.87
N GLU A 193 0.76 9.23 -28.81
CA GLU A 193 1.74 9.64 -27.81
C GLU A 193 2.38 8.43 -27.11
N TRP A 194 1.57 7.43 -26.78
CA TRP A 194 2.04 6.19 -26.18
C TRP A 194 2.95 5.40 -27.14
N GLY A 195 2.58 5.33 -28.42
CA GLY A 195 3.37 4.67 -29.46
C GLY A 195 4.73 5.30 -29.66
N GLN A 196 4.82 6.63 -29.73
CA GLN A 196 6.08 7.36 -29.84
C GLN A 196 7.04 7.04 -28.67
N LYS A 197 6.50 6.96 -27.45
CA LYS A 197 7.28 6.59 -26.26
C LYS A 197 7.76 5.13 -26.35
N ILE A 198 6.90 4.19 -26.73
CA ILE A 198 7.28 2.78 -26.90
C ILE A 198 8.37 2.65 -27.95
N GLU A 199 8.24 3.30 -29.10
CA GLU A 199 9.27 3.28 -30.14
C GLU A 199 10.60 3.83 -29.64
N SER A 200 10.58 4.89 -28.82
CA SER A 200 11.78 5.42 -28.18
C SER A 200 12.45 4.37 -27.29
N ILE A 201 11.67 3.69 -26.45
CA ILE A 201 12.19 2.62 -25.58
C ILE A 201 12.74 1.46 -26.41
N LEU A 202 12.04 1.05 -27.47
CA LEU A 202 12.49 -0.04 -28.35
C LEU A 202 13.81 0.29 -29.05
N ARG A 203 14.05 1.57 -29.39
CA ARG A 203 15.37 2.02 -29.89
C ARG A 203 16.45 1.86 -28.82
N GLU A 204 16.21 2.29 -27.60
CA GLU A 204 17.19 2.12 -26.50
C GLU A 204 17.47 0.64 -26.17
N ILE A 205 16.44 -0.23 -26.26
CA ILE A 205 16.58 -1.68 -26.10
C ILE A 205 17.41 -2.29 -27.24
N SER A 206 17.24 -1.80 -28.48
CA SER A 206 18.01 -2.30 -29.62
C SER A 206 19.47 -1.89 -29.57
N LEU A 207 19.77 -0.72 -29.02
CA LEU A 207 21.12 -0.24 -28.69
C LEU A 207 21.74 -0.96 -27.49
N GLY A 208 20.95 -1.69 -26.70
CA GLY A 208 21.42 -2.51 -25.58
C GLY A 208 21.61 -1.74 -24.28
N HIS A 209 21.09 -0.52 -24.15
CA HIS A 209 21.20 0.27 -22.92
C HIS A 209 20.44 -0.35 -21.75
N PHE A 210 19.27 -0.92 -22.02
CA PHE A 210 18.50 -1.70 -21.05
C PHE A 210 17.69 -2.80 -21.74
N LYS A 211 17.27 -3.82 -20.98
CA LYS A 211 16.45 -4.95 -21.45
C LYS A 211 14.95 -4.67 -21.32
N LYS A 212 14.57 -3.89 -20.31
CA LYS A 212 13.18 -3.59 -19.95
C LYS A 212 13.09 -2.23 -19.28
N VAL A 213 12.05 -1.47 -19.60
CA VAL A 213 11.60 -0.29 -18.84
C VAL A 213 10.10 -0.38 -18.64
N VAL A 214 9.64 -0.08 -17.44
CA VAL A 214 8.22 -0.02 -17.09
C VAL A 214 7.82 1.45 -17.09
N MET A 215 6.98 1.86 -18.02
CA MET A 215 6.44 3.23 -18.03
C MET A 215 5.12 3.31 -17.29
N ALA A 216 4.92 4.41 -16.57
CA ALA A 216 3.64 4.78 -16.02
C ALA A 216 2.77 5.51 -17.06
N CYS A 217 1.47 5.24 -17.03
CA CYS A 217 0.45 6.02 -17.69
C CYS A 217 -0.48 6.62 -16.64
N ARG A 218 -0.67 7.93 -16.67
CA ARG A 218 -1.56 8.67 -15.77
C ARG A 218 -2.77 9.19 -16.55
N SER A 219 -3.97 8.85 -16.08
CA SER A 219 -5.22 9.46 -16.54
C SER A 219 -5.80 10.35 -15.46
N ARG A 220 -6.30 11.55 -15.84
CA ARG A 220 -7.06 12.43 -14.94
C ARG A 220 -8.54 12.30 -15.25
N LEU A 221 -9.32 12.01 -14.22
CA LEU A 221 -10.77 11.90 -14.28
C LEU A 221 -11.43 12.92 -13.34
N GLU A 222 -12.65 13.28 -13.65
CA GLU A 222 -13.52 14.09 -12.81
C GLU A 222 -14.77 13.29 -12.41
N ALA A 223 -15.10 13.36 -11.13
CA ALA A 223 -16.37 12.90 -10.59
C ALA A 223 -17.41 14.03 -10.56
N GLU A 224 -18.68 13.66 -10.49
CA GLU A 224 -19.81 14.59 -10.37
C GLU A 224 -19.80 15.36 -9.04
N MET A 225 -19.36 14.71 -7.95
CA MET A 225 -19.32 15.26 -6.60
C MET A 225 -17.97 15.03 -5.92
N PRO A 226 -17.62 15.81 -4.89
CA PRO A 226 -16.41 15.57 -4.11
C PRO A 226 -16.39 14.15 -3.55
N LEU A 227 -15.24 13.50 -3.67
CA LEU A 227 -15.04 12.11 -3.29
C LEU A 227 -14.45 12.01 -1.88
N ASN A 228 -14.83 10.95 -1.18
CA ASN A 228 -14.25 10.55 0.09
C ASN A 228 -13.42 9.27 -0.12
N GLY A 229 -12.15 9.28 0.28
CA GLY A 229 -11.27 8.11 0.14
C GLY A 229 -11.75 6.89 0.91
N VAL A 230 -12.45 7.09 2.04
CA VAL A 230 -13.08 6.00 2.83
C VAL A 230 -14.16 5.29 2.01
N ASP A 231 -14.97 6.04 1.27
CA ASP A 231 -15.99 5.47 0.39
C ASP A 231 -15.35 4.64 -0.73
N ILE A 232 -14.26 5.13 -1.31
CA ILE A 232 -13.54 4.44 -2.39
C ILE A 232 -12.94 3.13 -1.88
N VAL A 233 -12.21 3.14 -0.75
CA VAL A 233 -11.50 1.96 -0.25
C VAL A 233 -12.44 0.81 0.12
N ARG A 234 -13.66 1.13 0.59
CA ARG A 234 -14.70 0.14 0.86
C ARG A 234 -15.13 -0.64 -0.37
N ARG A 235 -15.18 0.01 -1.53
CA ARG A 235 -15.67 -0.61 -2.78
C ARG A 235 -14.70 -1.67 -3.33
N PHE A 236 -13.46 -1.70 -2.85
CA PHE A 236 -12.54 -2.80 -3.14
C PHE A 236 -12.90 -4.11 -2.42
N LYS A 237 -13.78 -4.10 -1.40
CA LYS A 237 -14.20 -5.29 -0.64
C LYS A 237 -15.00 -6.27 -1.53
N GLY A 238 -14.82 -7.58 -1.31
CA GLY A 238 -15.56 -8.65 -2.02
C GLY A 238 -15.24 -8.84 -3.51
N ARG A 239 -14.22 -8.17 -4.05
CA ARG A 239 -13.91 -8.20 -5.50
C ARG A 239 -12.50 -8.71 -5.83
N HIS A 240 -11.67 -8.97 -4.81
CA HIS A 240 -10.20 -8.97 -4.96
C HIS A 240 -9.46 -9.89 -3.96
N GLY A 241 -9.83 -11.17 -3.88
CA GLY A 241 -9.05 -12.15 -3.13
C GLY A 241 -7.56 -12.07 -3.52
N ASP A 242 -6.68 -12.02 -2.51
CA ASP A 242 -5.22 -11.81 -2.61
C ASP A 242 -4.71 -10.37 -2.78
N ARG A 243 -5.50 -9.34 -2.46
CA ARG A 243 -5.01 -7.94 -2.45
C ARG A 243 -5.11 -7.29 -1.06
N VAL A 244 -4.14 -6.43 -0.75
CA VAL A 244 -4.17 -5.54 0.42
C VAL A 244 -4.90 -4.26 0.05
N ARG A 245 -5.95 -3.92 0.79
CA ARG A 245 -6.58 -2.59 0.69
C ARG A 245 -5.78 -1.60 1.52
N PHE A 246 -5.60 -0.41 0.99
CA PHE A 246 -4.95 0.67 1.72
C PHE A 246 -5.61 2.02 1.45
N LEU A 247 -5.53 2.89 2.45
CA LEU A 247 -5.92 4.29 2.37
C LEU A 247 -4.89 5.10 3.16
N MET A 248 -4.41 6.20 2.57
CA MET A 248 -3.60 7.18 3.27
C MET A 248 -4.09 8.58 2.92
N GLN A 249 -4.59 9.31 3.90
CA GLN A 249 -4.96 10.71 3.74
C GLN A 249 -3.76 11.61 4.08
N ARG A 250 -3.60 12.69 3.31
CA ARG A 250 -2.66 13.78 3.59
C ARG A 250 -3.33 15.12 3.26
N GLY A 251 -3.80 15.81 4.29
CA GLY A 251 -4.67 16.98 4.12
C GLY A 251 -5.99 16.58 3.46
N ASP A 252 -6.28 17.16 2.31
CA ASP A 252 -7.46 16.89 1.49
C ASP A 252 -7.18 15.94 0.31
N PHE A 253 -6.00 15.31 0.28
CA PHE A 253 -5.64 14.28 -0.69
C PHE A 253 -5.74 12.88 -0.09
N TRP A 254 -6.16 11.92 -0.91
CA TRP A 254 -6.30 10.52 -0.54
C TRP A 254 -5.55 9.65 -1.53
N PHE A 255 -4.58 8.87 -1.04
CA PHE A 255 -3.98 7.79 -1.82
C PHE A 255 -4.64 6.48 -1.41
N VAL A 256 -5.29 5.82 -2.37
CA VAL A 256 -6.17 4.69 -2.10
C VAL A 256 -5.99 3.61 -3.15
N GLY A 257 -6.00 2.35 -2.74
CA GLY A 257 -5.80 1.25 -3.68
C GLY A 257 -6.04 -0.14 -3.10
N SER A 258 -5.88 -1.13 -3.98
CA SER A 258 -5.97 -2.56 -3.67
C SER A 258 -4.82 -3.27 -4.37
N THR A 259 -3.69 -3.40 -3.67
CA THR A 259 -2.43 -3.86 -4.25
C THR A 259 -2.24 -5.37 -4.09
N PRO A 260 -1.84 -6.10 -5.15
CA PRO A 260 -1.55 -7.53 -5.08
C PRO A 260 -0.10 -7.83 -4.69
N GLU A 261 0.82 -6.87 -4.80
CA GLU A 261 2.26 -7.16 -4.87
C GLU A 261 2.95 -6.83 -3.54
N LEU A 262 3.32 -7.89 -2.81
CA LEU A 262 4.15 -7.79 -1.61
C LEU A 262 5.58 -7.45 -2.03
N LEU A 263 6.05 -6.24 -1.68
CA LEU A 263 7.44 -5.87 -1.85
C LEU A 263 8.30 -6.65 -0.86
N VAL A 264 7.98 -6.53 0.42
CA VAL A 264 8.68 -7.27 1.49
C VAL A 264 7.84 -7.31 2.77
N GLU A 265 7.81 -8.45 3.44
CA GLU A 265 7.36 -8.59 4.82
C GLU A 265 8.51 -9.20 5.62
N ARG A 266 8.83 -8.60 6.77
CA ARG A 266 9.79 -9.15 7.73
C ARG A 266 9.07 -9.36 9.05
N ARG A 267 9.14 -10.61 9.55
CA ARG A 267 8.64 -11.02 10.87
C ARG A 267 9.68 -11.90 11.52
N GLU A 268 10.11 -11.56 12.73
CA GLU A 268 11.21 -12.24 13.41
C GLU A 268 12.43 -12.38 12.49
N LYS A 269 12.89 -13.59 12.19
CA LYS A 269 14.01 -13.84 11.27
C LYS A 269 13.59 -14.11 9.83
N TRP A 270 12.29 -14.10 9.53
CA TRP A 270 11.75 -14.50 8.23
C TRP A 270 11.40 -13.30 7.37
N ILE A 271 11.85 -13.37 6.12
CA ILE A 271 11.51 -12.44 5.06
C ILE A 271 10.62 -13.15 4.04
N ARG A 272 9.58 -12.45 3.57
CA ARG A 272 8.72 -12.87 2.47
C ARG A 272 8.66 -11.77 1.42
N THR A 273 8.69 -12.16 0.16
CA THR A 273 8.51 -11.24 -0.99
C THR A 273 7.90 -12.02 -2.16
N ASP A 274 7.22 -11.31 -3.05
CA ASP A 274 6.60 -11.90 -4.24
C ASP A 274 7.32 -11.41 -5.50
N ALA A 275 7.76 -12.34 -6.35
CA ALA A 275 8.03 -12.02 -7.75
C ALA A 275 6.71 -12.09 -8.51
N LEU A 276 6.24 -10.97 -9.08
CA LEU A 276 5.00 -10.88 -9.85
C LEU A 276 5.27 -10.15 -11.17
N ALA A 277 5.47 -10.91 -12.25
CA ALA A 277 5.83 -10.37 -13.58
C ALA A 277 5.40 -11.34 -14.68
N GLY A 278 5.15 -10.86 -15.89
CA GLY A 278 4.44 -11.62 -16.93
C GLY A 278 2.93 -11.60 -16.69
N SER A 279 2.15 -11.12 -17.66
CA SER A 279 0.72 -10.84 -17.49
C SER A 279 -0.09 -11.26 -18.71
N VAL A 280 -1.32 -11.70 -18.48
CA VAL A 280 -2.30 -11.92 -19.56
C VAL A 280 -3.68 -11.40 -19.15
N VAL A 281 -4.40 -10.81 -20.11
CA VAL A 281 -5.77 -10.31 -19.92
C VAL A 281 -6.75 -11.48 -19.93
N LEU A 282 -7.47 -11.62 -18.83
CA LEU A 282 -8.63 -12.51 -18.71
C LEU A 282 -9.85 -11.63 -18.94
N ASP A 283 -10.42 -11.70 -20.14
CA ASP A 283 -11.61 -10.91 -20.43
C ASP A 283 -12.79 -11.50 -19.67
N VAL A 284 -13.54 -10.64 -18.97
CA VAL A 284 -14.56 -11.01 -17.99
C VAL A 284 -15.74 -11.71 -18.67
N ASP A 285 -15.97 -11.40 -19.95
CA ASP A 285 -17.03 -11.99 -20.77
C ASP A 285 -16.55 -13.21 -21.58
N SER A 286 -15.26 -13.56 -21.51
CA SER A 286 -14.72 -14.73 -22.19
C SER A 286 -15.20 -16.03 -21.55
N ARG A 287 -15.33 -17.09 -22.36
CA ARG A 287 -15.64 -18.41 -21.82
C ARG A 287 -14.50 -18.86 -20.91
N ARG A 288 -14.85 -19.59 -19.84
CA ARG A 288 -13.87 -20.11 -18.87
C ARG A 288 -12.73 -20.89 -19.54
N GLU A 289 -13.03 -21.67 -20.58
CA GLU A 289 -12.05 -22.42 -21.36
C GLU A 289 -11.02 -21.50 -22.05
N ASP A 290 -11.47 -20.41 -22.65
CA ASP A 290 -10.58 -19.43 -23.31
C ASP A 290 -9.67 -18.75 -22.27
N CYS A 291 -10.20 -18.46 -21.09
CA CYS A 291 -9.42 -17.94 -19.96
C CYS A 291 -8.37 -18.94 -19.46
N GLU A 292 -8.72 -20.22 -19.31
CA GLU A 292 -7.76 -21.26 -18.92
C GLU A 292 -6.68 -21.47 -19.98
N GLN A 293 -7.04 -21.45 -21.27
CA GLN A 293 -6.07 -21.54 -22.35
C GLN A 293 -5.04 -20.39 -22.28
N ARG A 294 -5.50 -19.15 -22.10
CA ARG A 294 -4.59 -17.99 -21.94
C ARG A 294 -3.64 -18.12 -20.74
N LYS A 295 -4.11 -18.69 -19.62
CA LYS A 295 -3.25 -18.97 -18.45
C LYS A 295 -2.19 -20.01 -18.77
N GLN A 296 -2.55 -21.07 -19.50
CA GLN A 296 -1.59 -22.10 -19.94
C GLN A 296 -0.58 -21.56 -20.96
N GLU A 297 -1.03 -20.69 -21.88
CA GLU A 297 -0.15 -19.98 -22.80
C GLU A 297 0.83 -19.08 -22.05
N LEU A 298 0.38 -18.34 -21.03
CA LEU A 298 1.25 -17.54 -20.17
C LEU A 298 2.27 -18.42 -19.42
N LEU A 299 1.85 -19.54 -18.84
CA LEU A 299 2.73 -20.49 -18.14
C LEU A 299 3.77 -21.14 -19.07
N SER A 300 3.47 -21.32 -20.35
CA SER A 300 4.35 -21.97 -21.33
C SER A 300 5.16 -20.99 -22.17
N SER A 301 4.83 -19.69 -22.14
CA SER A 301 5.52 -18.63 -22.88
C SER A 301 6.97 -18.51 -22.43
N LEU A 302 7.91 -18.80 -23.34
CA LEU A 302 9.34 -18.63 -23.10
C LEU A 302 9.67 -17.19 -22.74
N LYS A 303 9.08 -16.22 -23.46
CA LYS A 303 9.30 -14.79 -23.25
C LYS A 303 8.90 -14.36 -21.83
N ASP A 304 7.68 -14.71 -21.40
CA ASP A 304 7.17 -14.31 -20.09
C ASP A 304 7.92 -15.01 -18.95
N ARG A 305 8.29 -16.29 -19.14
CA ARG A 305 9.11 -17.03 -18.17
C ARG A 305 10.51 -16.48 -18.03
N GLU A 306 11.16 -16.09 -19.13
CA GLU A 306 12.48 -15.44 -19.09
C GLU A 306 12.40 -14.10 -18.35
N GLU A 307 11.40 -13.26 -18.67
CA GLU A 307 11.16 -12.02 -17.93
C GLU A 307 10.97 -12.28 -16.43
N HIS A 308 10.11 -13.23 -16.10
CA HIS A 308 9.82 -13.59 -14.72
C HIS A 308 11.05 -14.10 -13.96
N ALA A 309 11.85 -14.96 -14.60
CA ALA A 309 13.09 -15.49 -14.02
C ALA A 309 14.08 -14.37 -13.68
N PHE A 310 14.21 -13.36 -14.53
CA PHE A 310 15.04 -12.20 -14.21
C PHE A 310 14.56 -11.45 -12.95
N VAL A 311 13.24 -11.33 -12.75
CA VAL A 311 12.70 -10.70 -11.52
C VAL A 311 13.03 -11.53 -10.30
N VAL A 312 12.86 -12.86 -10.36
CA VAL A 312 13.21 -13.78 -9.27
C VAL A 312 14.69 -13.69 -8.93
N ASP A 313 15.57 -13.77 -9.93
CA ASP A 313 17.02 -13.72 -9.75
C ASP A 313 17.47 -12.38 -9.17
N TRP A 314 16.87 -11.28 -9.63
CA TRP A 314 17.14 -9.95 -9.11
C TRP A 314 16.75 -9.84 -7.63
N ILE A 315 15.55 -10.30 -7.25
CA ILE A 315 15.10 -10.29 -5.85
C ILE A 315 16.04 -11.14 -4.98
N LYS A 316 16.39 -12.35 -5.42
CA LYS A 316 17.34 -13.21 -4.71
C LYS A 316 18.69 -12.52 -4.53
N ALA A 317 19.21 -11.88 -5.57
CA ALA A 317 20.48 -11.16 -5.52
C ALA A 317 20.42 -9.97 -4.54
N SER A 318 19.32 -9.21 -4.52
CA SER A 318 19.11 -8.09 -3.61
C SER A 318 18.96 -8.51 -2.15
N LEU A 319 18.48 -9.73 -1.87
CA LEU A 319 18.33 -10.27 -0.52
C LEU A 319 19.60 -10.93 0.04
N ARG A 320 20.52 -11.38 -0.82
CA ARG A 320 21.77 -12.08 -0.41
C ARG A 320 22.60 -11.34 0.66
N PRO A 321 22.75 -10.00 0.65
CA PRO A 321 23.49 -9.31 1.69
C PRO A 321 22.88 -9.44 3.10
N PHE A 322 21.58 -9.70 3.19
CA PHE A 322 20.80 -9.70 4.43
C PHE A 322 20.44 -11.12 4.92
N CYS A 323 20.60 -12.13 4.06
CA CYS A 323 20.03 -13.46 4.28
C CYS A 323 21.08 -14.55 4.10
N HIS A 324 21.05 -15.57 4.95
CA HIS A 324 21.91 -16.76 4.79
C HIS A 324 21.21 -17.90 4.05
N LYS A 325 19.87 -17.87 3.98
CA LYS A 325 19.05 -18.85 3.24
C LYS A 325 17.98 -18.11 2.45
N ILE A 326 17.80 -18.51 1.18
CA ILE A 326 16.76 -17.97 0.29
C ILE A 326 16.17 -19.14 -0.50
N ASP A 327 14.88 -19.39 -0.31
CA ASP A 327 14.12 -20.47 -0.93
C ASP A 327 13.05 -19.90 -1.87
N SER A 328 12.90 -20.50 -3.04
CA SER A 328 11.76 -20.26 -3.93
C SER A 328 11.46 -21.52 -4.76
N PRO A 329 10.23 -21.70 -5.25
CA PRO A 329 9.95 -22.67 -6.30
C PRO A 329 10.83 -22.46 -7.54
N ASP A 330 11.11 -23.54 -8.27
CA ASP A 330 11.85 -23.52 -9.55
C ASP A 330 10.97 -23.06 -10.74
N VAL A 331 9.65 -23.20 -10.60
CA VAL A 331 8.67 -22.83 -11.61
C VAL A 331 7.64 -21.87 -11.02
N PRO A 332 7.18 -20.87 -11.78
CA PRO A 332 6.16 -19.94 -11.32
C PRO A 332 4.78 -20.60 -11.28
N PHE A 333 3.91 -20.05 -10.44
CA PHE A 333 2.49 -20.33 -10.42
C PHE A 333 1.70 -19.26 -11.18
N ILE A 334 0.42 -19.53 -11.46
CA ILE A 334 -0.52 -18.49 -11.89
C ILE A 334 -1.19 -17.88 -10.67
N ARG A 335 -1.09 -16.55 -10.56
CA ARG A 335 -1.89 -15.75 -9.63
C ARG A 335 -2.95 -15.00 -10.42
N GLU A 336 -4.20 -15.38 -10.21
CA GLU A 336 -5.35 -14.73 -10.84
C GLU A 336 -5.77 -13.50 -10.03
N LEU A 337 -5.91 -12.38 -10.72
CA LEU A 337 -6.50 -11.14 -10.24
C LEU A 337 -7.71 -10.82 -11.11
N LYS A 338 -8.61 -9.94 -10.65
CA LYS A 338 -9.80 -9.57 -11.43
C LYS A 338 -9.43 -9.02 -12.82
N GLY A 339 -9.71 -9.81 -13.85
CA GLY A 339 -9.48 -9.50 -15.26
C GLY A 339 -8.06 -9.75 -15.78
N LEU A 340 -7.13 -10.27 -14.95
CA LEU A 340 -5.72 -10.46 -15.29
C LEU A 340 -5.14 -11.69 -14.57
N ALA A 341 -4.27 -12.44 -15.23
CA ALA A 341 -3.42 -13.43 -14.55
C ALA A 341 -1.95 -13.01 -14.66
N HIS A 342 -1.17 -13.37 -13.64
CA HIS A 342 0.26 -13.11 -13.58
C HIS A 342 1.05 -14.39 -13.29
N LEU A 343 2.28 -14.49 -13.81
CA LEU A 343 3.24 -15.45 -13.25
C LEU A 343 3.67 -14.93 -11.87
N TRP A 344 3.70 -15.84 -10.90
CA TRP A 344 3.97 -15.54 -9.50
C TRP A 344 4.91 -16.57 -8.88
N THR A 345 5.98 -16.10 -8.25
CA THR A 345 6.89 -16.94 -7.47
C THR A 345 7.03 -16.35 -6.05
N PRO A 346 6.53 -17.02 -5.00
CA PRO A 346 6.81 -16.62 -3.63
C PRO A 346 8.27 -16.91 -3.28
N ILE A 347 8.92 -15.98 -2.59
CA ILE A 347 10.29 -16.11 -2.12
C ILE A 347 10.29 -15.94 -0.60
N VAL A 348 10.93 -16.89 0.08
CA VAL A 348 11.11 -16.89 1.53
C VAL A 348 12.60 -16.86 1.82
N ALA A 349 13.02 -16.03 2.78
CA ALA A 349 14.41 -15.96 3.20
C ALA A 349 14.53 -15.88 4.72
N GLU A 350 15.69 -16.29 5.23
CA GLU A 350 16.04 -16.20 6.65
C GLU A 350 17.20 -15.21 6.82
N CYS A 351 16.98 -14.18 7.65
CA CYS A 351 17.96 -13.14 7.91
C CYS A 351 19.25 -13.73 8.51
N SER A 352 20.41 -13.21 8.12
CA SER A 352 21.71 -13.55 8.73
C SER A 352 21.99 -12.77 10.02
N GLN A 353 21.33 -11.63 10.19
CA GLN A 353 21.48 -10.71 11.32
C GLN A 353 20.15 -9.99 11.60
N GLU A 354 20.10 -9.16 12.63
CA GLU A 354 18.98 -8.23 12.82
C GLU A 354 18.99 -7.21 11.67
N VAL A 355 17.90 -7.17 10.91
CA VAL A 355 17.75 -6.29 9.74
C VAL A 355 16.41 -5.58 9.86
N HIS A 356 16.44 -4.26 9.72
CA HIS A 356 15.23 -3.45 9.70
C HIS A 356 14.49 -3.65 8.37
N VAL A 357 13.17 -3.74 8.41
CA VAL A 357 12.36 -3.90 7.19
C VAL A 357 12.61 -2.79 6.16
N LEU A 358 12.94 -1.56 6.59
CA LEU A 358 13.24 -0.46 5.65
C LEU A 358 14.55 -0.66 4.89
N GLU A 359 15.56 -1.33 5.47
CA GLU A 359 16.78 -1.70 4.73
C GLU A 359 16.42 -2.63 3.55
N LEU A 360 15.50 -3.56 3.77
CA LEU A 360 14.99 -4.45 2.72
C LEU A 360 14.16 -3.68 1.69
N VAL A 361 13.36 -2.69 2.11
CA VAL A 361 12.64 -1.80 1.20
C VAL A 361 13.62 -1.07 0.29
N HIS A 362 14.69 -0.49 0.83
CA HIS A 362 15.72 0.19 0.03
C HIS A 362 16.46 -0.76 -0.91
N ALA A 363 16.70 -2.01 -0.51
CA ALA A 363 17.33 -3.01 -1.37
C ALA A 363 16.42 -3.44 -2.54
N LEU A 364 15.11 -3.57 -2.28
CA LEU A 364 14.14 -4.13 -3.22
C LEU A 364 13.41 -3.09 -4.07
N HIS A 365 13.35 -1.82 -3.65
CA HIS A 365 12.67 -0.76 -4.37
C HIS A 365 13.63 0.11 -5.21
N PRO A 366 13.28 0.47 -6.46
CA PRO A 366 12.17 -0.08 -7.24
C PRO A 366 12.48 -1.47 -7.82
N THR A 367 11.47 -2.33 -7.88
CA THR A 367 11.61 -3.67 -8.47
C THR A 367 11.69 -3.61 -9.99
N PRO A 368 12.26 -4.63 -10.66
CA PRO A 368 12.17 -4.78 -12.11
C PRO A 368 10.74 -4.81 -12.68
N ALA A 369 9.75 -5.17 -11.85
CA ALA A 369 8.34 -5.23 -12.25
C ALA A 369 7.69 -3.84 -12.40
N VAL A 370 8.23 -2.83 -11.71
CA VAL A 370 7.72 -1.44 -11.76
C VAL A 370 8.71 -0.40 -12.27
N CYS A 371 9.99 -0.74 -12.42
CA CYS A 371 11.01 0.14 -12.97
C CYS A 371 11.61 -0.41 -14.27
N GLY A 372 12.35 -1.51 -14.21
CA GLY A 372 13.01 -2.07 -15.39
C GLY A 372 14.36 -2.72 -15.06
N ILE A 373 15.10 -3.11 -16.10
CA ILE A 373 16.36 -3.84 -16.01
C ILE A 373 17.33 -3.33 -17.07
N PRO A 374 18.57 -2.91 -16.72
CA PRO A 374 19.09 -2.74 -15.34
C PRO A 374 18.40 -1.61 -14.57
N ARG A 375 18.23 -1.79 -13.24
CA ARG A 375 17.43 -0.88 -12.39
C ARG A 375 17.84 0.58 -12.51
N GLU A 376 19.12 0.90 -12.35
CA GLU A 376 19.58 2.29 -12.32
C GLU A 376 19.42 3.01 -13.66
N ILE A 377 19.67 2.29 -14.76
CA ILE A 377 19.51 2.84 -16.12
C ILE A 377 18.02 3.07 -16.42
N ALA A 378 17.17 2.09 -16.10
CA ALA A 378 15.72 2.22 -16.26
C ALA A 378 15.15 3.37 -15.40
N ARG A 379 15.62 3.51 -14.15
CA ARG A 379 15.24 4.59 -13.24
C ARG A 379 15.62 5.96 -13.79
N ALA A 380 16.85 6.12 -14.26
CA ALA A 380 17.30 7.38 -14.88
C ALA A 380 16.50 7.71 -16.16
N TRP A 381 16.20 6.70 -16.97
CA TRP A 381 15.38 6.88 -18.16
C TRP A 381 13.96 7.35 -17.80
N ILE A 382 13.31 6.70 -16.81
CA ILE A 382 11.98 7.07 -16.31
C ILE A 382 11.97 8.52 -15.85
N ALA A 383 12.92 8.92 -14.99
CA ALA A 383 13.01 10.27 -14.46
C ALA A 383 13.16 11.34 -15.56
N ALA A 384 13.84 11.00 -16.66
CA ALA A 384 14.07 11.91 -17.78
C ALA A 384 12.90 12.01 -18.78
N HIS A 385 12.06 10.97 -18.89
CA HIS A 385 11.07 10.85 -19.98
C HIS A 385 9.61 10.82 -19.52
N GLU A 386 9.32 10.51 -18.25
CA GLU A 386 7.95 10.59 -17.76
C GLU A 386 7.54 12.05 -17.52
N THR A 387 6.48 12.48 -18.20
CA THR A 387 5.96 13.85 -18.13
C THR A 387 5.26 14.16 -16.81
N SER A 388 5.01 13.15 -15.98
CA SER A 388 4.41 13.32 -14.67
C SER A 388 5.07 12.42 -13.64
N SER A 389 5.44 13.00 -12.50
CA SER A 389 5.94 12.23 -11.37
C SER A 389 4.93 11.19 -10.91
N ARG A 390 5.43 10.00 -10.62
CA ARG A 390 4.67 8.92 -10.01
C ARG A 390 4.30 9.23 -8.56
N GLY A 391 5.06 10.08 -7.86
CA GLY A 391 4.90 10.26 -6.42
C GLY A 391 4.89 8.91 -5.72
N TRP A 392 3.85 8.60 -4.95
CA TRP A 392 3.73 7.30 -4.25
C TRP A 392 3.18 6.16 -5.13
N TYR A 393 2.72 6.44 -6.35
CA TYR A 393 2.37 5.36 -7.28
C TYR A 393 3.62 4.52 -7.59
N ALA A 394 3.46 3.20 -7.52
CA ALA A 394 4.56 2.22 -7.63
C ALA A 394 5.67 2.38 -6.56
N GLY A 395 5.48 3.26 -5.58
CA GLY A 395 6.33 3.37 -4.40
C GLY A 395 5.92 2.38 -3.30
N PRO A 396 6.80 2.07 -2.33
CA PRO A 396 6.47 1.24 -1.19
C PRO A 396 5.44 1.90 -0.28
N ILE A 397 4.46 1.13 0.17
CA ILE A 397 3.47 1.53 1.19
C ILE A 397 3.34 0.43 2.23
N GLY A 398 3.19 0.78 3.49
CA GLY A 398 3.21 -0.22 4.54
C GLY A 398 3.32 0.33 5.94
N TRP A 399 3.84 -0.52 6.81
CA TRP A 399 4.08 -0.20 8.21
C TRP A 399 5.32 -0.89 8.74
N PHE A 400 5.87 -0.32 9.82
CA PHE A 400 6.89 -0.97 10.64
C PHE A 400 6.67 -0.69 12.13
N ASP A 401 7.29 -1.48 13.00
CA ASP A 401 7.20 -1.36 14.45
C ASP A 401 8.57 -1.16 15.15
N ALA A 402 8.54 -1.09 16.48
CA ALA A 402 9.74 -0.88 17.31
C ALA A 402 10.80 -1.99 17.22
N LYS A 403 10.46 -3.17 16.68
CA LYS A 403 11.40 -4.28 16.50
C LYS A 403 12.01 -4.31 15.10
N GLY A 404 11.65 -3.33 14.27
CA GLY A 404 12.00 -3.32 12.85
C GLY A 404 11.27 -4.34 12.02
N GLU A 405 10.17 -4.91 12.53
CA GLU A 405 9.28 -5.76 11.75
C GLU A 405 8.32 -4.90 10.92
N GLY A 406 7.83 -5.42 9.82
CA GLY A 406 6.92 -4.68 8.97
C GLY A 406 6.50 -5.40 7.71
N ALA A 407 5.56 -4.78 7.00
CA ALA A 407 5.11 -5.26 5.71
C ALA A 407 4.91 -4.07 4.77
N PHE A 408 5.54 -4.16 3.60
CA PHE A 408 5.47 -3.18 2.53
C PHE A 408 5.00 -3.82 1.23
N PHE A 409 4.08 -3.13 0.57
CA PHE A 409 3.53 -3.50 -0.72
C PHE A 409 3.88 -2.42 -1.73
N VAL A 410 3.88 -2.78 -3.00
CA VAL A 410 4.06 -1.81 -4.09
C VAL A 410 2.74 -1.05 -4.29
N GLY A 411 2.79 0.28 -4.31
CA GLY A 411 1.64 1.19 -4.43
C GLY A 411 0.99 1.24 -5.81
N ILE A 412 0.75 0.07 -6.42
CA ILE A 412 0.05 -0.10 -7.70
C ILE A 412 -1.44 -0.39 -7.50
N ARG A 413 -2.22 -0.40 -8.59
CA ARG A 413 -3.69 -0.57 -8.56
C ARG A 413 -4.33 0.44 -7.62
N SER A 414 -3.90 1.68 -7.80
CA SER A 414 -4.11 2.77 -6.87
C SER A 414 -4.50 4.04 -7.62
N MET A 415 -5.07 4.97 -6.86
CA MET A 415 -5.47 6.28 -7.35
C MET A 415 -5.19 7.33 -6.29
N LEU A 416 -4.92 8.54 -6.76
CA LEU A 416 -4.84 9.73 -5.93
C LEU A 416 -6.12 10.54 -6.14
N VAL A 417 -6.73 11.00 -5.05
CA VAL A 417 -8.03 11.66 -5.08
C VAL A 417 -7.95 12.99 -4.34
N HIS A 418 -8.51 14.04 -4.92
CA HIS A 418 -8.63 15.36 -4.30
C HIS A 418 -9.88 16.08 -4.80
N GLY A 419 -10.81 16.39 -3.90
CA GLY A 419 -12.10 16.95 -4.25
C GLY A 419 -12.83 16.06 -5.27
N ARG A 420 -13.08 16.57 -6.48
CA ARG A 420 -13.71 15.84 -7.58
C ARG A 420 -12.71 15.17 -8.52
N THR A 421 -11.42 15.42 -8.35
CA THR A 421 -10.38 14.98 -9.27
C THR A 421 -9.82 13.63 -8.82
N VAL A 422 -9.64 12.72 -9.79
CA VAL A 422 -9.01 11.42 -9.59
C VAL A 422 -7.87 11.28 -10.58
N TRP A 423 -6.67 10.99 -10.08
CA TRP A 423 -5.56 10.53 -10.90
C TRP A 423 -5.43 9.02 -10.78
N VAL A 424 -5.62 8.32 -11.89
CA VAL A 424 -5.43 6.88 -11.99
C VAL A 424 -4.09 6.60 -12.64
N TYR A 425 -3.32 5.73 -12.02
CA TYR A 425 -2.01 5.33 -12.48
C TYR A 425 -2.00 3.85 -12.87
N THR A 426 -1.41 3.57 -14.03
CA THR A 426 -1.10 2.22 -14.50
C THR A 426 0.29 2.20 -15.11
N GLY A 427 0.75 1.03 -15.53
CA GLY A 427 2.01 0.93 -16.27
C GLY A 427 2.12 -0.33 -17.10
N ALA A 428 3.06 -0.30 -18.04
CA ALA A 428 3.40 -1.41 -18.92
C ALA A 428 4.92 -1.60 -18.96
N GLY A 429 5.35 -2.85 -18.87
CA GLY A 429 6.75 -3.24 -19.04
C GLY A 429 7.06 -3.40 -20.52
N ILE A 430 7.82 -2.47 -21.07
CA ILE A 430 8.21 -2.47 -22.48
C ILE A 430 9.49 -3.28 -22.63
N LEU A 431 9.42 -4.30 -23.48
CA LEU A 431 10.51 -5.22 -23.78
C LEU A 431 10.75 -5.27 -25.29
N ARG A 432 11.80 -6.00 -25.72
CA ARG A 432 11.98 -6.32 -27.14
C ARG A 432 10.73 -7.00 -27.70
N GLY A 433 10.22 -6.47 -28.81
CA GLY A 433 9.02 -7.00 -29.47
C GLY A 433 7.70 -6.60 -28.83
N SER A 434 7.68 -5.63 -27.91
CA SER A 434 6.44 -4.95 -27.51
C SER A 434 5.82 -4.21 -28.70
N GLU A 435 4.49 -4.29 -28.83
CA GLU A 435 3.72 -3.66 -29.91
C GLU A 435 2.87 -2.52 -29.32
N PRO A 436 2.99 -1.27 -29.82
CA PRO A 436 2.29 -0.11 -29.26
C PRO A 436 0.80 -0.32 -28.99
N GLU A 437 0.08 -0.92 -29.93
CA GLU A 437 -1.36 -1.14 -29.83
C GLU A 437 -1.72 -2.16 -28.75
N LYS A 438 -0.89 -3.19 -28.56
CA LYS A 438 -1.10 -4.22 -27.53
C LYS A 438 -0.84 -3.65 -26.14
N GLU A 439 0.27 -2.94 -25.97
CA GLU A 439 0.63 -2.30 -24.70
C GLU A 439 -0.38 -1.23 -24.30
N TYR A 440 -0.87 -0.44 -25.27
CA TYR A 440 -1.92 0.56 -25.04
C TYR A 440 -3.24 -0.09 -24.57
N LYS A 441 -3.65 -1.20 -25.21
CA LYS A 441 -4.82 -1.98 -24.77
C LYS A 441 -4.64 -2.52 -23.35
N GLU A 442 -3.44 -2.97 -22.99
CA GLU A 442 -3.15 -3.48 -21.64
C GLU A 442 -3.28 -2.39 -20.58
N ILE A 443 -2.69 -1.21 -20.79
CA ILE A 443 -2.81 -0.11 -19.81
C ILE A 443 -4.25 0.37 -19.68
N ALA A 444 -5.02 0.41 -20.79
CA ALA A 444 -6.43 0.78 -20.78
C ALA A 444 -7.26 -0.25 -20.00
N ALA A 445 -7.01 -1.55 -20.19
CA ALA A 445 -7.67 -2.62 -19.45
C ALA A 445 -7.35 -2.56 -17.94
N LYS A 446 -6.09 -2.27 -17.57
CA LYS A 446 -5.69 -2.07 -16.16
C LYS A 446 -6.42 -0.89 -15.52
N GLN A 447 -6.54 0.24 -16.24
CA GLN A 447 -7.26 1.42 -15.76
C GLN A 447 -8.75 1.14 -15.60
N ALA A 448 -9.36 0.50 -16.60
CA ALA A 448 -10.76 0.16 -16.60
C ALA A 448 -11.10 -0.82 -15.46
N SER A 449 -10.28 -1.85 -15.24
CA SER A 449 -10.44 -2.80 -14.13
C SER A 449 -10.39 -2.12 -12.76
N LEU A 450 -9.47 -1.18 -12.57
CA LEU A 450 -9.38 -0.38 -11.34
C LEU A 450 -10.62 0.52 -11.16
N LEU A 451 -11.03 1.24 -12.19
CA LEU A 451 -12.20 2.12 -12.10
C LEU A 451 -13.50 1.34 -11.86
N MET A 452 -13.72 0.24 -12.60
CA MET A 452 -14.87 -0.66 -12.42
C MET A 452 -14.96 -1.28 -11.02
N SER A 453 -13.84 -1.37 -10.30
CA SER A 453 -13.87 -1.85 -8.91
C SER A 453 -14.51 -0.83 -7.96
N VAL A 454 -14.48 0.47 -8.28
CA VAL A 454 -14.95 1.56 -7.43
C VAL A 454 -16.14 2.36 -8.00
N GLY A 455 -16.44 2.26 -9.29
CA GLY A 455 -17.55 2.96 -9.93
C GLY A 455 -17.64 2.71 -11.43
N ASP A 456 -18.51 3.46 -12.10
CA ASP A 456 -18.71 3.38 -13.55
C ASP A 456 -17.94 4.49 -14.26
N VAL A 457 -17.39 4.16 -15.43
CA VAL A 457 -16.72 5.14 -16.30
C VAL A 457 -17.68 5.51 -17.42
N GLN A 458 -18.01 6.80 -17.54
CA GLN A 458 -18.76 7.30 -18.69
C GLN A 458 -17.81 7.38 -19.90
N LYS A 459 -18.29 6.90 -21.05
CA LYS A 459 -17.54 6.93 -22.31
C LYS A 459 -17.36 8.34 -22.84
#